data_AF-A0A640WDD9-F1
#
_entry.id   AF-A0A640WDD9-F1
#
_cell.length_a   1.000
_cell.length_b   1.000
_cell.length_c   1.000
_cell.angle_alpha   90.00
_cell.angle_beta   90.00
_cell.angle_gamma   90.00
#
_symmetry.space_group_name_H-M   'P 1'
#
loop_
_entity.id
_entity.type
_entity.pdbx_description
1 polymer ?
#
loop_
_entity_poly.entity_id
_entity_poly.type
_entity_poly.pdbx_seq_one_letter_code
_entity_poly.pdbx_strand_id
1 'polypeptide(L)' 'MAVRVKEACIKAAKVGYEDAAILGLCHEGAVEASISAIQTIDVDAIMRELTAKD' A
#
# COMPACT_ATOMS: atom_id res chain seq x y z
N MET A 1 -3.95 7.58 -14.29
CA MET A 1 -3.70 8.09 -12.92
C MET A 1 -4.47 7.31 -11.85
N ALA A 2 -5.81 7.41 -11.76
CA ALA A 2 -6.59 6.75 -10.70
C ALA A 2 -6.36 5.22 -10.57
N VAL A 3 -6.25 4.51 -11.70
CA VAL A 3 -5.96 3.06 -11.72
C VAL A 3 -4.63 2.74 -11.03
N ARG A 4 -3.60 3.57 -11.23
CA ARG A 4 -2.26 3.35 -10.68
C ARG A 4 -2.20 3.62 -9.19
N VAL A 5 -2.92 4.64 -8.72
CA VAL A 5 -3.10 4.88 -7.27
C VAL A 5 -3.83 3.70 -6.63
N LYS A 6 -4.90 3.20 -7.26
CA LYS A 6 -5.63 2.02 -6.78
C LYS A 6 -4.72 0.79 -6.69
N GLU A 7 -3.91 0.53 -7.71
CA GLU A 7 -2.95 -0.59 -7.71
C GLU A 7 -1.92 -0.45 -6.59
N ALA A 8 -1.40 0.76 -6.36
CA ALA A 8 -0.48 1.03 -5.26
C ALA A 8 -1.12 0.75 -3.89
N CYS A 9 -2.36 1.19 -3.67
CA CYS A 9 -3.10 0.90 -2.44
C CYS A 9 -3.31 -0.61 -2.23
N ILE A 10 -3.74 -1.34 -3.26
CA ILE A 10 -3.93 -2.79 -3.17
C ILE A 10 -2.61 -3.50 -2.85
N LYS A 11 -1.51 -3.08 -3.47
CA LYS A 11 -0.19 -3.65 -3.21
C LYS A 11 0.25 -3.38 -1.79
N ALA A 12 0.17 -2.14 -1.32
CA ALA A 12 0.56 -1.77 0.05
C ALA A 12 -0.25 -2.53 1.10
N ALA A 13 -1.57 -2.66 0.89
CA ALA A 13 -2.44 -3.40 1.79
C ALA A 13 -2.02 -4.87 1.92
N LYS A 14 -1.75 -5.54 0.79
CA LYS A 14 -1.30 -6.94 0.78
C LYS A 14 0.02 -7.12 1.51
N VAL A 15 1.02 -6.29 1.18
CA VAL A 15 2.34 -6.34 1.81
C VAL A 15 2.23 -6.10 3.31
N GLY A 16 1.50 -5.07 3.74
CA GLY A 16 1.31 -4.79 5.17
C GLY A 16 0.62 -5.93 5.93
N TYR A 17 -0.37 -6.58 5.31
CA TYR A 17 -1.01 -7.77 5.88
C TYR A 17 -0.03 -8.94 6.00
N GLU A 18 0.68 -9.26 4.91
CA GLU A 18 1.59 -10.39 4.82
C GLU A 18 2.75 -10.25 5.79
N ASP A 19 3.37 -9.06 5.86
CA ASP A 19 4.46 -8.78 6.80
C ASP A 19 4.00 -8.94 8.25
N ALA A 20 2.82 -8.39 8.60
CA ALA A 20 2.28 -8.53 9.94
C ALA A 20 1.92 -9.98 10.29
N ALA A 21 1.38 -10.75 9.34
CA ALA A 21 1.09 -12.16 9.52
C ALA A 21 2.38 -12.98 9.71
N ILE A 22 3.45 -12.68 8.96
CA ILE A 22 4.77 -13.29 9.12
C ILE A 22 5.35 -13.00 10.51
N LEU A 23 5.13 -11.79 11.02
CA LEU A 23 5.52 -11.39 12.38
C LEU A 23 4.63 -11.98 13.49
N GLY A 24 3.61 -12.75 13.13
CA GLY A 24 2.75 -13.46 14.08
C GLY A 24 1.67 -12.59 14.72
N LEU A 25 1.32 -11.44 14.13
CA LEU A 25 0.18 -10.67 14.60
C LEU A 25 -1.14 -11.43 14.40
N CYS A 26 -2.13 -11.11 15.23
CA CYS A 26 -3.49 -11.57 15.02
C CYS A 26 -4.10 -10.97 13.75
N HIS A 27 -5.27 -11.47 13.35
CA HIS A 27 -5.94 -11.01 12.14
C HIS A 27 -6.22 -9.51 12.16
N GLU A 28 -6.71 -8.98 13.28
CA GLU A 28 -7.00 -7.55 13.45
C GLU A 28 -5.72 -6.71 13.34
N GLY A 29 -4.62 -7.17 13.94
CA GLY A 29 -3.31 -6.51 13.83
C GLY A 29 -2.78 -6.51 12.40
N ALA A 30 -2.97 -7.60 11.65
CA ALA A 30 -2.59 -7.65 10.23
C ALA A 30 -3.45 -6.72 9.36
N VAL A 31 -4.75 -6.58 9.68
CA VAL A 31 -5.63 -5.60 9.02
C VAL A 31 -5.19 -4.17 9.32
N GLU A 32 -4.87 -3.83 10.58
CA GLU A 32 -4.38 -2.50 10.94
C GLU A 32 -3.05 -2.16 10.26
N ALA A 33 -2.13 -3.13 10.15
CA ALA A 33 -0.88 -2.98 9.42
C ALA A 33 -1.12 -2.72 7.92
N SER A 34 -2.12 -3.39 7.32
CA SER A 34 -2.53 -3.15 5.93
C SER A 34 -3.00 -1.70 5.71
N ILE A 35 -3.82 -1.19 6.62
CA ILE A 35 -4.34 0.19 6.55
C ILE A 35 -3.21 1.19 6.74
N SER A 36 -2.32 0.94 7.71
CA SER A 36 -1.15 1.78 7.96
C SER A 36 -0.24 1.86 6.73
N ALA A 37 0.01 0.73 6.05
CA ALA A 37 0.79 0.69 4.81
C ALA A 37 0.14 1.49 3.67
N ILE A 38 -1.19 1.47 3.55
CA ILE A 38 -1.90 2.33 2.57
C ILE A 38 -1.69 3.81 2.90
N GLN A 39 -1.76 4.19 4.18
CA GLN A 39 -1.62 5.58 4.63
C GLN A 39 -0.21 6.16 4.38
N THR A 40 0.80 5.31 4.22
CA THR A 40 2.18 5.75 3.93
C THR A 40 2.48 5.94 2.43
N ILE A 41 1.50 5.71 1.54
CA ILE A 41 1.72 5.87 0.09
C ILE A 41 1.94 7.35 -0.25
N ASP A 42 3.07 7.65 -0.89
CA ASP A 42 3.32 8.95 -1.52
C ASP A 42 2.63 9.01 -2.89
N VAL A 43 1.44 9.61 -2.92
CA VAL A 43 0.65 9.79 -4.15
C VAL A 43 1.37 10.74 -5.12
N ASP A 44 2.06 11.77 -4.63
CA ASP A 44 2.75 12.72 -5.49
C ASP A 44 3.92 12.05 -6.21
N ALA A 45 4.63 11.12 -5.56
CA ALA A 45 5.65 10.29 -6.22
C ALA A 45 5.05 9.47 -7.37
N ILE A 46 3.90 8.84 -7.14
CA ILE A 46 3.20 8.06 -8.18
C ILE A 46 2.83 8.98 -9.36
N MET A 47 2.34 10.19 -9.08
CA MET A 47 1.96 11.13 -10.13
C MET A 47 3.17 11.62 -10.92
N ARG A 48 4.29 11.93 -10.25
CA ARG A 48 5.56 12.29 -10.90
C ARG A 48 6.05 11.19 -11.84
N GLU A 49 6.02 9.93 -11.39
CA GLU A 49 6.42 8.77 -12.22
C GLU A 49 5.56 8.60 -13.46
N LEU A 50 4.25 8.88 -13.36
CA LEU A 50 3.36 8.79 -14.51
C LEU A 50 3.64 9.89 -15.52
N THR A 51 3.78 11.14 -15.05
CA THR A 51 4.07 12.28 -15.94
C THR A 51 5.46 12.24 -16.57
N ALA A 52 6.41 11.53 -15.97
CA ALA A 52 7.75 11.34 -16.51
C ALA A 52 7.84 10.19 -17.53
N LYS A 53 6.77 9.39 -17.66
CA LYS A 53 6.68 8.25 -18.60
C LYS A 53 5.81 8.55 -19.83
N ASP A 54 5.18 9.72 -19.87
CA ASP A 54 4.49 10.29 -21.04
C ASP A 54 5.48 11.11 -21.89
#